data_AF-A0A543KN57-F1
#
_entry.id   AF-A0A543KN57-F1
#
_cell.length_a   1.000
_cell.length_b   1.000
_cell.length_c   1.000
_cell.angle_alpha   90.00
_cell.angle_beta   90.00
_cell.angle_gamma   90.00
#
_symmetry.space_group_name_H-M   'P 1'
#
loop_
_entity.id
_entity.type
_entity.pdbx_description
1 polymer ?
#
loop_
_entity_poly.entity_id
_entity_poly.type
_entity_poly.pdbx_seq_one_letter_code
_entity_poly.pdbx_strand_id
1 'polypeptide(L)' 'MNATLTPELTASDRCDRCGAQAYVRARLGDGLELHFCAHHGREHLDKLRHLQDVDILDETHRLHAEETPVV' A
#
# COMPACT_ATOMS: atom_id res chain seq x y z
N MET A 1 -21.97 -4.59 -13.55
CA MET A 1 -21.38 -4.21 -12.26
C MET A 1 -19.91 -3.92 -12.54
N ASN A 2 -19.51 -2.65 -12.54
CA ASN A 2 -18.14 -2.27 -12.89
C ASN A 2 -17.30 -2.34 -11.62
N ALA A 3 -16.49 -3.38 -11.46
CA ALA A 3 -15.52 -3.46 -10.38
C ALA A 3 -14.49 -2.35 -10.62
N THR A 4 -14.55 -1.29 -9.80
CA THR A 4 -13.48 -0.29 -9.75
C THR A 4 -12.24 -1.00 -9.21
N LEU A 5 -11.39 -1.50 -10.11
CA LEU A 5 -10.09 -2.05 -9.77
C LEU A 5 -9.28 -0.94 -9.09
N THR A 6 -9.09 -1.03 -7.77
CA THR A 6 -8.10 -0.21 -7.09
C THR A 6 -6.73 -0.57 -7.69
N PRO A 7 -6.03 0.38 -8.34
CA PRO A 7 -4.80 0.06 -9.04
C PRO A 7 -3.75 -0.44 -8.05
N GLU A 8 -3.15 -1.59 -8.35
CA GLU A 8 -2.07 -2.19 -7.55
C GLU A 8 -0.84 -1.28 -7.47
N LEU A 9 -0.03 -1.46 -6.43
CA LEU A 9 1.27 -0.82 -6.31
C LEU A 9 2.28 -1.45 -7.26
N THR A 10 3.05 -0.57 -7.87
CA THR A 10 4.13 -0.89 -8.80
C THR A 10 5.48 -0.73 -8.11
N ALA A 11 6.52 -1.24 -8.78
CA ALA A 11 7.89 -1.02 -8.35
C ALA A 11 8.35 0.45 -8.47
N SER A 12 7.54 1.34 -9.05
CA SER A 12 7.81 2.78 -9.15
C SER A 12 7.25 3.58 -7.97
N ASP A 13 6.32 3.01 -7.20
CA ASP A 13 5.76 3.68 -6.03
C ASP A 13 6.81 3.77 -4.91
N ARG A 14 6.95 4.96 -4.32
CA ARG A 14 8.02 5.28 -3.37
C ARG A 14 7.42 5.63 -2.03
N CYS A 15 8.05 5.13 -0.97
CA CYS A 15 7.71 5.53 0.38
C CYS A 15 8.01 7.00 0.59
N ASP A 16 7.03 7.78 1.03
CA ASP A 16 7.18 9.22 1.25
C ASP A 16 8.22 9.56 2.32
N ARG A 17 8.57 8.60 3.18
CA ARG A 17 9.54 8.80 4.27
C ARG A 17 10.99 8.49 3.89
N CYS A 18 11.25 7.46 3.09
CA CYS A 18 12.62 7.01 2.77
C CYS A 18 12.91 6.77 1.29
N GLY A 19 11.92 6.87 0.41
CA GLY A 19 12.09 6.61 -1.02
C GLY A 19 12.29 5.13 -1.39
N ALA A 20 12.19 4.19 -0.46
CA ALA A 20 12.17 2.76 -0.80
C ALA A 20 10.86 2.39 -1.55
N GLN A 21 10.79 1.21 -2.17
CA GLN A 21 9.55 0.73 -2.78
C GLN A 21 8.39 0.73 -1.77
N ALA A 22 7.24 1.29 -2.18
CA ALA A 22 6.02 1.25 -1.41
C ALA A 22 5.31 -0.09 -1.58
N TYR A 23 4.75 -0.59 -0.48
CA TYR A 23 3.88 -1.77 -0.43
C TYR A 23 2.54 -1.47 0.23
N VAL A 24 2.37 -0.24 0.72
CA VAL A 24 1.14 0.21 1.36
C VAL A 24 0.76 1.56 0.77
N ARG A 25 -0.49 1.71 0.35
CA ARG A 25 -1.10 2.97 -0.05
C ARG A 25 -2.28 3.26 0.85
N ALA A 26 -2.33 4.46 1.42
CA ALA A 26 -3.47 4.96 2.15
C ALA A 26 -4.05 6.17 1.42
N ARG A 27 -5.28 6.04 0.91
CA ARG A 27 -6.02 7.11 0.26
C ARG A 27 -6.99 7.73 1.25
N LEU A 28 -6.80 9.00 1.54
CA LEU A 28 -7.65 9.81 2.41
C LEU A 28 -8.81 10.41 1.60
N GLY A 29 -9.88 10.79 2.28
CA GLY A 29 -11.12 11.33 1.69
C GLY A 29 -10.99 12.37 0.58
N ASP A 30 -10.06 13.31 0.74
CA ASP A 30 -9.82 14.39 -0.24
C ASP A 30 -9.07 13.91 -1.50
N GLY A 31 -8.85 12.60 -1.66
CA GLY A 31 -8.06 12.03 -2.75
C GLY A 31 -6.55 12.13 -2.55
N LEU A 32 -6.10 12.56 -1.36
CA LEU A 32 -4.69 12.53 -0.99
C LEU A 32 -4.25 11.09 -0.75
N GLU A 33 -3.06 10.74 -1.24
CA GLU A 33 -2.48 9.41 -1.09
C GLU A 33 -1.15 9.48 -0.35
N LEU A 34 -0.98 8.58 0.63
CA LEU A 34 0.27 8.36 1.34
C LEU A 34 0.80 6.97 1.00
N HIS A 35 2.09 6.90 0.69
CA HIS A 35 2.78 5.69 0.30
C HIS A 35 3.82 5.29 1.34
N PHE A 36 3.78 4.03 1.78
CA PHE A 36 4.70 3.50 2.75
C PHE A 36 5.39 2.24 2.25
N CYS A 37 6.69 2.12 2.52
CA CYS A 37 7.38 0.84 2.43
C CYS A 37 6.88 -0.10 3.52
N ALA A 38 7.14 -1.40 3.41
CA ALA A 38 6.71 -2.36 4.42
C ALA A 38 7.27 -2.09 5.83
N HIS A 39 8.40 -1.39 5.93
CA HIS A 39 8.95 -0.96 7.21
C HIS A 39 8.11 0.17 7.83
N HIS A 40 7.99 1.32 7.17
CA HIS A 40 7.24 2.46 7.71
C HIS A 40 5.74 2.21 7.76
N GLY A 41 5.23 1.32 6.90
CA GLY A 41 3.85 0.87 6.94
C GLY A 41 3.46 0.36 8.32
N ARG A 42 4.33 -0.40 9.02
CA ARG A 42 4.04 -0.95 10.36
C ARG A 42 3.75 0.12 11.42
N GLU A 43 4.39 1.29 11.33
CA GLU A 43 4.17 2.39 12.28
C GLU A 43 2.89 3.18 11.98
N HIS A 44 2.54 3.32 10.69
CA HIS A 44 1.48 4.21 10.24
C HIS A 44 0.15 3.50 9.97
N LEU A 45 0.16 2.24 9.53
CA LEU A 45 -1.05 1.47 9.17
C LEU A 45 -2.05 1.41 10.31
N ASP A 46 -1.59 1.14 11.52
CA ASP A 46 -2.47 1.00 12.67
C ASP A 46 -3.24 2.31 12.93
N LYS A 47 -2.55 3.44 12.93
CA LYS A 47 -3.15 4.77 13.09
C LYS A 47 -4.13 5.09 11.96
N LEU A 48 -3.76 4.76 10.72
CA LEU A 48 -4.59 5.02 9.55
C LEU A 48 -5.89 4.20 9.61
N ARG A 49 -5.83 2.92 10.00
CA ARG A 49 -7.02 2.04 10.12
C ARG A 49 -8.09 2.57 11.09
N HIS A 50 -7.74 3.45 12.01
CA HIS A 50 -8.69 4.07 12.94
C HIS A 50 -9.37 5.33 12.36
N LEU A 51 -8.94 5.82 11.20
CA LEU A 51 -9.59 6.93 10.51
C LEU A 51 -10.85 6.43 9.79
N GLN A 52 -11.93 7.21 9.86
CA GLN A 52 -13.22 6.81 9.30
C GLN A 52 -13.29 6.84 7.78
N ASP A 53 -12.38 7.59 7.14
CA ASP A 53 -12.41 7.85 5.70
C ASP A 53 -11.00 7.66 5.09
N VAL A 54 -10.53 6.41 5.17
CA VAL A 54 -9.29 5.98 4.53
C VAL A 54 -9.49 4.64 3.83
N ASP A 55 -9.05 4.56 2.58
CA ASP A 55 -8.92 3.32 1.82
C ASP A 55 -7.45 2.87 1.89
N ILE A 56 -7.23 1.64 2.36
CA ILE A 56 -5.88 1.10 2.58
C ILE A 56 -5.66 -0.11 1.68
N LEU A 57 -4.69 0.01 0.78
CA LEU A 57 -4.14 -1.09 0.02
C LEU A 57 -2.83 -1.54 0.67
N ASP A 58 -2.80 -2.75 1.22
CA ASP A 58 -1.63 -3.36 1.86
C ASP A 58 -1.18 -4.60 1.08
N GLU A 59 -0.10 -4.43 0.33
CA GLU A 59 0.54 -5.46 -0.49
C GLU A 59 1.84 -5.99 0.13
N THR A 60 2.05 -5.77 1.43
CA THR A 60 3.24 -6.28 2.13
C THR A 60 3.38 -7.80 2.07
N HIS A 61 2.29 -8.53 1.81
CA HIS A 61 2.30 -9.96 1.53
C HIS A 61 3.20 -10.34 0.34
N ARG A 62 3.39 -9.45 -0.65
CA ARG A 62 4.25 -9.68 -1.83
C ARG A 62 5.73 -9.79 -1.50
N LEU A 63 6.17 -9.29 -0.34
CA LEU A 63 7.56 -9.43 0.11
C LEU A 63 7.93 -10.84 0.55
N HIS A 64 6.95 -11.65 0.92
CA HIS A 64 7.15 -13.04 1.29
C HIS A 64 6.68 -14.00 0.18
N ALA A 65 6.15 -13.45 -0.91
CA ALA A 65 5.70 -14.19 -2.08
C ALA A 65 6.79 -14.16 -3.15
N GLU A 66 7.88 -14.88 -2.91
CA GLU A 66 8.72 -15.39 -3.98
C GLU A 66 8.70 -16.93 -3.88
N GLU A 67 8.58 -17.58 -5.04
CA GLU A 67 8.51 -19.04 -5.28
C GLU A 67 7.11 -19.68 -5.24
N THR A 68 6.32 -19.41 -6.27
CA THR A 68 5.90 -20.56 -7.10
C THR A 68 6.29 -20.24 -8.54
N PRO A 69 7.29 -20.92 -9.11
CA PRO A 69 7.53 -20.81 -10.54
C PRO A 69 6.29 -21.37 -11.23
N VAL A 70 5.66 -20.56 -12.07
CA VAL A 70 4.68 -21.06 -13.04
C VAL A 70 5.46 -21.99 -13.97
N VAL A 71 5.25 -23.30 -13.79
CA VAL A 71 5.60 -24.33 -14.78
C VAL A 71 4.43 -24.53 -15.73
#